data_AF-A0A1M7JA02-F1
#
_entry.id   AF-A0A1M7JA02-F1
#
_cell.length_a   1.000
_cell.length_b   1.000
_cell.length_c   1.000
_cell.angle_alpha   90.00
_cell.angle_beta   90.00
_cell.angle_gamma   90.00
#
_symmetry.space_group_name_H-M   'P 1'
#
loop_
_entity.id
_entity.type
_entity.pdbx_description
1 polymer ?
#
loop_
_entity_poly.entity_id
_entity_poly.type
_entity_poly.pdbx_seq_one_letter_code
_entity_poly.pdbx_strand_id
1 'polypeptide(L)'
;MPRFTLKSLLTTLGARRICTYLQMLILLLTCNFVSAQLPTAATIAGKMKVGWNLGNTLEAICGETVWGGAYTTKTTIDAVKAAGFNTVRLPVAWDCHSNNGVIDAAWMARVKQVVDYCIQDSLYVIINIHWDNGWLENNVTTAAQTQVNAKQQNYWTQIGNYFKNYNDHLLFASANEPAVSDATGMAVLLSYHQTFVNAVRATGGNNSSRTLIVQGPSTNIERTDLIMNTLPTDPIANRLMVEVHYYEPYQFSLMPNDESWGKMFYYWGNGYHSTTDVSRNSTWGEEAYVEDMLGRMKTKYVDKGIPVIIGEFAAIQRTVSAPSDQALHDASRWYFYRYFTQSARAKGIIPYVWDINMQMFNRGNGTVLDQTTISAMMQGAGITPGYIRLSNRATGLLADGMYRNTNGANAGQWAYSGTDAQQWTVESIDGYVKLKNRATGLYLDGMGRTTNGSIAGQWANSSSYNQQWKLEITGSYIKLRNRATGLYLDGLGQTANGADLAQWAVSSSNNQQWTITLATLPATTLAAPATLSTTALTAENSLQVYPNPFNNVFAIQLDKTQKVERIAIIDAAGKTRELKVRPDAADLSALGATLKPGTYVVEAKGRGWTKTCKVIKVK
;
A
#
# COMPACT_ATOMS: atom_id res chain seq x y z
N MET A 1 -17.69 -63.31 52.95
CA MET A 1 -17.99 -62.99 51.53
C MET A 1 -16.67 -62.57 50.85
N PRO A 2 -16.33 -63.10 49.66
CA PRO A 2 -14.94 -63.22 49.23
C PRO A 2 -14.44 -62.04 48.38
N ARG A 3 -13.13 -61.80 48.50
CA ARG A 3 -12.31 -60.84 47.74
C ARG A 3 -12.21 -61.26 46.27
N PHE A 4 -12.59 -60.38 45.35
CA PHE A 4 -12.27 -60.52 43.93
C PHE A 4 -10.88 -59.92 43.66
N THR A 5 -9.92 -60.78 43.31
CA THR A 5 -8.59 -60.39 42.84
C THR A 5 -8.60 -60.13 41.33
N LEU A 6 -7.74 -59.20 40.90
CA LEU A 6 -7.53 -58.66 39.54
C LEU A 6 -7.15 -59.68 38.45
N LYS A 7 -7.33 -60.99 38.70
CA LYS A 7 -6.93 -62.08 37.81
C LYS A 7 -8.03 -62.52 36.84
N SER A 8 -9.30 -62.09 37.01
CA SER A 8 -10.41 -62.55 36.17
C SER A 8 -10.78 -61.64 34.99
N LEU A 9 -10.13 -60.46 34.83
CA LEU A 9 -10.46 -59.52 33.73
C LEU A 9 -9.57 -59.66 32.49
N LEU A 10 -8.61 -60.61 32.48
CA LEU A 10 -7.57 -60.70 31.45
C LEU A 10 -7.68 -61.92 30.52
N THR A 11 -8.74 -62.71 30.61
CA THR A 11 -8.89 -63.95 29.80
C THR A 11 -9.78 -63.83 28.56
N THR A 12 -10.32 -62.65 28.24
CA THR A 12 -11.23 -62.46 27.07
C THR A 12 -10.84 -61.38 26.06
N LEU A 13 -9.63 -60.83 26.13
CA LEU A 13 -9.09 -59.99 25.06
C LEU A 13 -7.70 -60.50 24.67
N GLY A 14 -7.66 -61.30 23.59
CA GLY A 14 -6.43 -61.88 23.07
C GLY A 14 -5.33 -60.82 22.89
N ALA A 15 -4.09 -61.21 23.22
CA ALA A 15 -2.89 -60.36 23.24
C ALA A 15 -2.68 -59.50 21.97
N ARG A 16 -3.27 -59.89 20.83
CA ARG A 16 -3.28 -59.11 19.59
C ARG A 16 -4.09 -57.80 19.68
N ARG A 17 -5.20 -57.76 20.42
CA ARG A 17 -6.05 -56.55 20.55
C ARG A 17 -5.46 -55.53 21.52
N ILE A 18 -4.84 -55.99 22.61
CA ILE A 18 -4.15 -55.09 23.58
C ILE A 18 -2.97 -54.39 22.91
N CYS A 19 -2.23 -55.08 22.04
CA CYS A 19 -1.13 -54.46 21.28
C CYS A 19 -1.63 -53.42 20.26
N THR A 20 -2.80 -53.63 19.62
CA THR A 20 -3.39 -52.65 18.69
C THR A 20 -3.97 -51.44 19.42
N TYR A 21 -4.59 -51.61 20.58
CA TYR A 21 -5.10 -50.49 21.38
C TYR A 21 -3.97 -49.70 22.06
N LEU A 22 -2.89 -50.35 22.49
CA LEU A 22 -1.71 -49.67 23.04
C LEU A 22 -0.91 -48.95 21.93
N GLN A 23 -0.82 -49.52 20.72
CA GLN A 23 -0.27 -48.83 19.54
C GLN A 23 -1.15 -47.66 19.10
N MET A 24 -2.48 -47.78 19.12
CA MET A 24 -3.39 -46.66 18.84
C MET A 24 -3.34 -45.58 19.93
N LEU A 25 -3.20 -45.94 21.21
CA LEU A 25 -3.09 -44.97 22.31
C LEU A 25 -1.73 -44.25 22.28
N ILE A 26 -0.64 -44.93 21.88
CA ILE A 26 0.67 -44.32 21.62
C ILE A 26 0.64 -43.47 20.33
N LEU A 27 -0.15 -43.84 19.31
CA LEU A 27 -0.38 -43.01 18.11
C LEU A 27 -1.22 -41.75 18.42
N LEU A 28 -2.17 -41.85 19.36
CA LEU A 28 -3.01 -40.74 19.83
C LEU A 28 -2.28 -39.80 20.81
N LEU A 29 -1.26 -40.29 21.52
CA LEU A 29 -0.39 -39.49 22.40
C LEU A 29 0.89 -38.97 21.72
N THR A 30 1.16 -39.38 20.48
CA THR A 30 2.26 -38.84 19.64
C THR A 30 1.75 -38.09 18.42
N CYS A 31 0.55 -37.49 18.53
CA CYS A 31 0.26 -36.28 17.78
C CYS A 31 1.18 -35.16 18.31
N ASN A 32 2.48 -35.31 18.03
CA ASN A 32 3.42 -34.23 17.99
C ASN A 32 2.68 -33.15 17.21
N PHE A 33 2.38 -32.05 17.88
CA PHE A 33 2.19 -30.79 17.20
C PHE A 33 3.50 -30.53 16.45
N VAL A 34 3.66 -31.16 15.28
CA VAL A 34 4.52 -30.63 14.24
C VAL A 34 3.82 -29.35 13.87
N SER A 35 4.09 -28.29 14.64
CA SER A 35 3.71 -26.95 14.28
C SER A 35 4.23 -26.79 12.85
N ALA A 36 3.32 -26.61 11.89
CA ALA A 36 3.70 -26.49 10.51
C ALA A 36 4.79 -25.42 10.42
N GLN A 37 5.96 -25.78 9.90
CA GLN A 37 7.05 -24.82 9.75
C GLN A 37 6.55 -23.65 8.90
N LEU A 38 6.91 -22.43 9.29
CA LEU A 38 6.63 -21.26 8.46
C LEU A 38 7.36 -21.39 7.10
N PRO A 39 6.90 -20.72 6.02
CA PRO A 39 7.54 -20.78 4.71
C PRO A 39 8.97 -20.22 4.69
N THR A 40 9.77 -20.61 3.68
CA THR A 40 11.18 -20.16 3.55
C THR A 40 11.27 -18.66 3.33
N ALA A 41 12.42 -18.07 3.65
CA ALA A 41 12.67 -16.65 3.41
C ALA A 41 12.39 -16.27 1.96
N ALA A 42 12.81 -17.08 0.98
CA ALA A 42 12.51 -16.85 -0.44
C ALA A 42 11.00 -16.88 -0.75
N THR A 43 10.25 -17.79 -0.13
CA THR A 43 8.79 -17.87 -0.29
C THR A 43 8.10 -16.63 0.27
N ILE A 44 8.56 -16.14 1.42
CA ILE A 44 8.03 -14.92 2.05
C ILE A 44 8.40 -13.68 1.24
N ALA A 45 9.66 -13.54 0.84
CA ALA A 45 10.13 -12.45 -0.02
C ALA A 45 9.36 -12.38 -1.35
N GLY A 46 9.04 -13.52 -1.95
CA GLY A 46 8.23 -13.57 -3.19
C GLY A 46 6.83 -12.95 -3.04
N LYS A 47 6.32 -12.85 -1.82
CA LYS A 47 5.02 -12.22 -1.50
C LYS A 47 5.18 -10.75 -1.11
N MET A 48 6.38 -10.29 -0.73
CA MET A 48 6.70 -8.91 -0.37
C MET A 48 7.09 -8.12 -1.62
N LYS A 49 6.42 -6.98 -1.86
CA LYS A 49 6.61 -6.18 -3.07
C LYS A 49 7.25 -4.84 -2.76
N VAL A 50 6.55 -3.98 -2.04
CA VAL A 50 7.00 -2.62 -1.74
C VAL A 50 6.63 -2.30 -0.30
N GLY A 51 7.62 -1.77 0.40
CA GLY A 51 7.59 -1.54 1.83
C GLY A 51 7.48 -0.08 2.22
N TRP A 52 6.97 0.14 3.42
CA TRP A 52 6.89 1.46 4.05
C TRP A 52 7.41 1.37 5.49
N ASN A 53 8.22 2.34 5.92
CA ASN A 53 8.67 2.46 7.30
C ASN A 53 7.72 3.36 8.12
N LEU A 54 7.38 2.91 9.32
CA LEU A 54 6.82 3.77 10.36
C LEU A 54 7.96 4.50 11.09
N GLY A 55 8.76 5.30 10.38
CA GLY A 55 9.98 5.94 10.92
C GLY A 55 9.69 7.16 11.79
N ASN A 56 10.49 7.46 12.79
CA ASN A 56 10.26 8.46 13.85
C ASN A 56 8.94 8.28 14.62
N THR A 57 8.66 7.07 15.10
CA THR A 57 7.47 6.73 15.89
C THR A 57 7.81 5.73 16.99
N LEU A 58 7.83 4.42 16.73
CA LEU A 58 8.07 3.43 17.78
C LEU A 58 9.55 3.37 18.22
N GLU A 59 10.46 3.92 17.43
CA GLU A 59 11.87 4.12 17.79
C GLU A 59 12.16 5.48 18.42
N ALA A 60 11.16 6.38 18.46
CA ALA A 60 11.35 7.68 19.08
C ALA A 60 11.63 7.50 20.59
N ILE A 61 12.74 8.09 21.06
CA ILE A 61 13.35 7.72 22.33
C ILE A 61 12.41 7.96 23.51
N CYS A 62 12.08 6.88 24.22
CA CYS A 62 11.19 6.84 25.38
C CYS A 62 9.72 7.23 25.11
N GLY A 63 9.25 7.31 23.87
CA GLY A 63 7.82 7.57 23.63
C GLY A 63 7.42 7.75 22.17
N GLU A 64 6.32 7.11 21.79
CA GLU A 64 5.88 7.01 20.39
C GLU A 64 5.65 8.37 19.68
N THR A 65 5.32 9.43 20.43
CA THR A 65 4.95 10.74 19.88
C THR A 65 6.04 11.80 20.02
N VAL A 66 7.19 11.50 20.64
CA VAL A 66 8.14 12.53 21.09
C VAL A 66 8.90 13.21 19.94
N TRP A 67 8.99 12.58 18.77
CA TRP A 67 9.58 13.18 17.57
C TRP A 67 8.54 13.81 16.64
N GLY A 68 7.58 14.51 17.25
CA GLY A 68 6.52 15.25 16.53
C GLY A 68 5.44 14.35 15.92
N GLY A 69 5.37 13.10 16.37
CA GLY A 69 4.46 12.05 15.92
C GLY A 69 3.06 12.13 16.54
N ALA A 70 2.12 11.36 15.98
CA ALA A 70 0.90 10.95 16.66
C ALA A 70 0.98 9.46 16.95
N TYR A 71 0.20 8.98 17.94
CA TYR A 71 0.05 7.54 18.13
C TYR A 71 -0.43 6.88 16.84
N THR A 72 0.24 5.80 16.46
CA THR A 72 -0.13 5.00 15.30
C THR A 72 -1.51 4.41 15.51
N THR A 73 -2.41 4.69 14.58
CA THR A 73 -3.78 4.19 14.58
C THR A 73 -3.95 3.09 13.56
N LYS A 74 -4.99 2.26 13.73
CA LYS A 74 -5.40 1.29 12.71
C LYS A 74 -5.68 1.98 11.36
N THR A 75 -6.33 3.14 11.39
CA THR A 75 -6.64 3.97 10.21
C THR A 75 -5.39 4.35 9.41
N THR A 76 -4.28 4.64 10.09
CA THR A 76 -3.01 4.95 9.41
C THR A 76 -2.48 3.73 8.66
N ILE A 77 -2.54 2.55 9.27
CA ILE A 77 -2.12 1.30 8.63
C ILE A 77 -3.07 0.89 7.49
N ASP A 78 -4.38 1.12 7.65
CA ASP A 78 -5.36 0.94 6.58
C ASP A 78 -5.02 1.81 5.36
N ALA A 79 -4.64 3.07 5.58
CA ALA A 79 -4.25 3.99 4.52
C ALA A 79 -2.96 3.54 3.81
N VAL A 80 -1.96 3.07 4.56
CA VAL A 80 -0.72 2.49 4.00
C VAL A 80 -1.04 1.27 3.13
N LYS A 81 -1.91 0.36 3.60
CA LYS A 81 -2.38 -0.77 2.81
C LYS A 81 -3.12 -0.32 1.55
N ALA A 82 -4.06 0.62 1.68
CA ALA A 82 -4.87 1.14 0.59
C ALA A 82 -4.04 1.88 -0.48
N ALA A 83 -2.90 2.46 -0.07
CA ALA A 83 -1.93 3.10 -0.96
C ALA A 83 -1.15 2.10 -1.83
N GLY A 84 -1.20 0.80 -1.51
CA GLY A 84 -0.61 -0.28 -2.31
C GLY A 84 0.63 -0.93 -1.67
N PHE A 85 1.10 -0.44 -0.53
CA PHE A 85 2.15 -1.10 0.24
C PHE A 85 1.65 -2.45 0.75
N ASN A 86 2.52 -3.46 0.71
CA ASN A 86 2.18 -4.81 1.15
C ASN A 86 3.13 -5.38 2.22
N THR A 87 4.10 -4.59 2.63
CA THR A 87 4.95 -4.85 3.78
C THR A 87 5.25 -3.56 4.53
N VAL A 88 5.40 -3.64 5.84
CA VAL A 88 5.71 -2.51 6.72
C VAL A 88 6.93 -2.87 7.57
N ARG A 89 7.83 -1.92 7.75
CA ARG A 89 8.93 -2.00 8.71
C ARG A 89 8.60 -1.06 9.87
N LEU A 90 8.69 -1.59 11.08
CA LEU A 90 8.48 -0.88 12.34
C LEU A 90 9.84 -0.78 13.03
N PRO A 91 10.55 0.35 12.86
CA PRO A 91 11.61 0.76 13.76
C PRO A 91 11.12 0.75 15.21
N VAL A 92 11.79 0.07 16.14
CA VAL A 92 11.37 0.06 17.56
C VAL A 92 12.55 0.27 18.50
N ALA A 93 12.37 1.15 19.49
CA ALA A 93 13.28 1.33 20.62
C ALA A 93 12.81 0.45 21.79
N TRP A 94 13.73 -0.22 22.49
CA TRP A 94 13.41 -1.17 23.55
C TRP A 94 14.18 -0.91 24.83
N ASP A 95 15.46 -0.54 24.72
CA ASP A 95 16.37 -0.31 25.85
C ASP A 95 15.86 0.80 26.75
N CYS A 96 15.42 1.91 26.13
CA CYS A 96 14.86 3.05 26.83
C CYS A 96 13.48 2.78 27.48
N HIS A 97 12.83 1.68 27.10
CA HIS A 97 11.60 1.15 27.69
C HIS A 97 11.87 -0.04 28.62
N SER A 98 13.11 -0.22 29.08
CA SER A 98 13.49 -1.32 29.96
C SER A 98 13.98 -0.83 31.32
N ASN A 99 13.81 -1.65 32.34
CA ASN A 99 14.39 -1.46 33.66
C ASN A 99 15.11 -2.73 34.10
N ASN A 100 16.40 -2.62 34.44
CA ASN A 100 17.26 -3.77 34.80
C ASN A 100 17.16 -4.93 33.78
N GLY A 101 17.09 -4.59 32.50
CA GLY A 101 16.99 -5.56 31.41
C GLY A 101 15.60 -6.18 31.20
N VAL A 102 14.56 -5.77 31.92
CA VAL A 102 13.18 -6.20 31.68
C VAL A 102 12.46 -5.13 30.86
N ILE A 103 11.95 -5.49 29.69
CA ILE A 103 11.18 -4.58 28.83
C ILE A 103 9.82 -4.33 29.49
N ASP A 104 9.40 -3.07 29.55
CA ASP A 104 8.10 -2.67 30.08
C ASP A 104 6.95 -3.40 29.37
N ALA A 105 6.06 -3.99 30.16
CA ALA A 105 4.97 -4.82 29.64
C ALA A 105 3.94 -4.00 28.84
N ALA A 106 3.70 -2.74 29.20
CA ALA A 106 2.80 -1.87 28.47
C ALA A 106 3.41 -1.45 27.12
N TRP A 107 4.72 -1.21 27.09
CA TRP A 107 5.44 -0.97 25.84
C TRP A 107 5.42 -2.18 24.90
N MET A 108 5.73 -3.37 25.40
CA MET A 108 5.63 -4.62 24.63
C MET A 108 4.22 -4.83 24.06
N ALA A 109 3.19 -4.58 24.86
CA ALA A 109 1.79 -4.64 24.43
C ALA A 109 1.45 -3.57 23.39
N ARG A 110 2.03 -2.37 23.49
CA ARG A 110 1.82 -1.29 22.52
C ARG A 110 2.45 -1.63 21.16
N VAL A 111 3.68 -2.13 21.13
CA VAL A 111 4.31 -2.60 19.88
C VAL A 111 3.47 -3.71 19.25
N LYS A 112 2.97 -4.65 20.08
CA LYS A 112 2.07 -5.71 19.61
C LYS A 112 0.79 -5.16 18.99
N GLN A 113 0.19 -4.12 19.56
CA GLN A 113 -1.01 -3.50 19.00
C GLN A 113 -0.76 -2.96 17.59
N VAL A 114 0.40 -2.34 17.34
CA VAL A 114 0.75 -1.83 15.99
C VAL A 114 1.05 -2.99 15.03
N VAL A 115 1.72 -4.05 15.49
CA VAL A 115 1.88 -5.29 14.71
C VAL A 115 0.51 -5.87 14.34
N ASP A 116 -0.43 -5.94 15.29
CA ASP A 116 -1.79 -6.46 15.04
C ASP A 116 -2.53 -5.65 13.97
N TYR A 117 -2.38 -4.32 13.96
CA TYR A 117 -2.97 -3.47 12.91
C TYR A 117 -2.49 -3.90 11.52
N CYS A 118 -1.18 -4.12 11.38
CA CYS A 118 -0.61 -4.54 10.10
C CYS A 118 -1.04 -5.96 9.71
N ILE A 119 -1.04 -6.91 10.65
CA ILE A 119 -1.44 -8.30 10.39
C ILE A 119 -2.92 -8.38 9.98
N GLN A 120 -3.81 -7.59 10.60
CA GLN A 120 -5.22 -7.50 10.22
C GLN A 120 -5.41 -7.07 8.76
N ASP A 121 -4.51 -6.25 8.23
CA ASP A 121 -4.51 -5.80 6.83
C ASP A 121 -3.72 -6.73 5.88
N SER A 122 -3.35 -7.91 6.38
CA SER A 122 -2.56 -8.89 5.65
C SER A 122 -1.24 -8.29 5.12
N LEU A 123 -0.64 -7.36 5.86
CA LEU A 123 0.69 -6.82 5.59
C LEU A 123 1.75 -7.77 6.16
N TYR A 124 2.89 -7.87 5.48
CA TYR A 124 4.10 -8.38 6.12
C TYR A 124 4.67 -7.31 7.03
N VAL A 125 5.23 -7.68 8.17
CA VAL A 125 5.67 -6.75 9.21
C VAL A 125 7.05 -7.15 9.68
N ILE A 126 7.98 -6.20 9.66
CA ILE A 126 9.30 -6.33 10.26
C ILE A 126 9.30 -5.51 11.53
N ILE A 127 9.66 -6.12 12.67
CA ILE A 127 10.08 -5.38 13.87
C ILE A 127 11.59 -5.57 14.06
N ASN A 128 12.28 -4.54 14.52
CA ASN A 128 13.71 -4.59 14.81
C ASN A 128 14.03 -4.11 16.23
N ILE A 129 15.32 -4.08 16.56
CA ILE A 129 15.84 -3.13 17.54
C ILE A 129 16.50 -2.02 16.72
N HIS A 130 15.98 -0.79 16.81
CA HIS A 130 16.48 0.34 16.04
C HIS A 130 17.75 0.95 16.68
N TRP A 131 18.12 2.19 16.35
CA TRP A 131 19.27 2.88 16.97
C TRP A 131 19.24 2.79 18.51
N ASP A 132 18.07 3.05 19.12
CA ASP A 132 17.78 2.79 20.54
C ASP A 132 18.85 3.37 21.50
N ASN A 133 19.22 4.65 21.29
CA ASN A 133 20.33 5.34 21.99
C ASN A 133 21.72 4.72 21.78
N GLY A 134 21.91 3.92 20.74
CA GLY A 134 23.22 3.48 20.28
C GLY A 134 23.85 2.34 21.07
N TRP A 135 23.13 1.70 22.01
CA TRP A 135 23.71 0.69 22.90
C TRP A 135 24.34 -0.49 22.15
N LEU A 136 23.78 -0.85 20.98
CA LEU A 136 24.38 -1.78 20.02
C LEU A 136 24.98 -1.03 18.84
N GLU A 137 24.21 -0.14 18.23
CA GLU A 137 24.53 0.47 16.94
C GLU A 137 25.86 1.20 16.94
N ASN A 138 26.19 1.91 18.03
CA ASN A 138 27.45 2.64 18.17
C ASN A 138 28.53 1.86 18.94
N ASN A 139 28.27 0.60 19.29
CA ASN A 139 29.09 -0.23 20.17
C ASN A 139 29.48 -1.57 19.52
N VAL A 140 29.81 -1.54 18.23
CA VAL A 140 30.29 -2.72 17.49
C VAL A 140 31.81 -2.86 17.62
N THR A 141 32.27 -3.05 18.85
CA THR A 141 33.68 -3.13 19.21
C THR A 141 33.98 -4.35 20.06
N THR A 142 35.23 -4.82 20.05
CA THR A 142 35.66 -5.96 20.88
C THR A 142 35.48 -5.69 22.38
N ALA A 143 35.67 -4.44 22.81
CA ALA A 143 35.48 -4.03 24.20
C ALA A 143 34.02 -4.14 24.66
N ALA A 144 33.07 -3.75 23.81
CA ALA A 144 31.64 -3.80 24.13
C ALA A 144 31.01 -5.18 23.87
N GLN A 145 31.70 -6.06 23.13
CA GLN A 145 31.16 -7.29 22.57
C GLN A 145 30.41 -8.16 23.58
N THR A 146 31.00 -8.41 24.75
CA THR A 146 30.38 -9.26 25.78
C THR A 146 29.09 -8.64 26.33
N GLN A 147 29.12 -7.36 26.67
CA GLN A 147 27.97 -6.62 27.20
C GLN A 147 26.83 -6.53 26.18
N VAL A 148 27.15 -6.19 24.93
CA VAL A 148 26.15 -6.03 23.87
C VAL A 148 25.51 -7.38 23.52
N ASN A 149 26.30 -8.47 23.45
CA ASN A 149 25.73 -9.81 23.26
C ASN A 149 24.77 -10.19 24.41
N ALA A 150 25.14 -9.95 25.66
CA ALA A 150 24.27 -10.26 26.79
C ALA A 150 22.94 -9.50 26.73
N LYS A 151 22.98 -8.20 26.39
CA LYS A 151 21.77 -7.37 26.23
C LYS A 151 20.94 -7.79 25.01
N GLN A 152 21.58 -8.07 23.87
CA GLN A 152 20.94 -8.57 22.65
C GLN A 152 20.23 -9.91 22.89
N GLN A 153 20.88 -10.85 23.59
CA GLN A 153 20.27 -12.13 23.97
C GLN A 153 19.04 -11.91 24.86
N ASN A 154 19.15 -11.04 25.86
CA ASN A 154 18.07 -10.77 26.80
C ASN A 154 16.84 -10.18 26.11
N TYR A 155 17.00 -9.11 25.33
CA TYR A 155 15.87 -8.45 24.65
C TYR A 155 15.22 -9.36 23.61
N TRP A 156 16.01 -10.03 22.77
CA TRP A 156 15.44 -10.93 21.77
C TRP A 156 14.80 -12.19 22.38
N THR A 157 15.20 -12.62 23.57
CA THR A 157 14.50 -13.68 24.30
C THR A 157 13.11 -13.20 24.74
N GLN A 158 12.99 -11.98 25.28
CA GLN A 158 11.71 -11.40 25.69
C GLN A 158 10.77 -11.14 24.50
N ILE A 159 11.29 -10.45 23.47
CA ILE A 159 10.57 -10.14 22.23
C ILE A 159 10.15 -11.45 21.54
N GLY A 160 11.08 -12.40 21.38
CA GLY A 160 10.82 -13.71 20.79
C GLY A 160 9.69 -14.43 21.51
N ASN A 161 9.73 -14.52 22.85
CA ASN A 161 8.67 -15.19 23.62
C ASN A 161 7.31 -14.52 23.47
N TYR A 162 7.26 -13.19 23.45
CA TYR A 162 6.00 -12.44 23.38
C TYR A 162 5.34 -12.57 22.00
N PHE A 163 6.13 -12.53 20.93
CA PHE A 163 5.65 -12.57 19.54
C PHE A 163 5.67 -13.99 18.93
N LYS A 164 5.95 -15.03 19.71
CA LYS A 164 6.20 -16.40 19.21
C LYS A 164 5.07 -17.03 18.41
N ASN A 165 3.81 -16.62 18.64
CA ASN A 165 2.63 -17.24 18.04
C ASN A 165 2.19 -16.58 16.71
N TYR A 166 2.78 -15.46 16.31
CA TYR A 166 2.45 -14.86 15.00
C TYR A 166 2.85 -15.80 13.85
N ASN A 167 2.09 -15.77 12.77
CA ASN A 167 2.34 -16.53 11.55
C ASN A 167 3.53 -15.94 10.75
N ASP A 168 3.62 -16.32 9.48
CA ASP A 168 4.67 -15.93 8.54
C ASP A 168 4.66 -14.46 8.11
N HIS A 169 3.64 -13.70 8.50
CA HIS A 169 3.59 -12.27 8.24
C HIS A 169 4.49 -11.44 9.16
N LEU A 170 4.91 -11.96 10.32
CA LEU A 170 5.84 -11.26 11.22
C LEU A 170 7.27 -11.77 11.04
N LEU A 171 8.20 -10.85 10.77
CA LEU A 171 9.63 -11.06 10.62
C LEU A 171 10.40 -10.25 11.67
N PHE A 172 11.60 -10.70 12.03
CA PHE A 172 12.48 -10.00 12.98
C PHE A 172 13.78 -9.57 12.31
N ALA A 173 14.16 -8.31 12.48
CA ALA A 173 15.43 -7.76 12.03
C ALA A 173 16.36 -7.51 13.23
N SER A 174 17.56 -8.07 13.19
CA SER A 174 18.48 -8.13 14.34
C SER A 174 18.84 -6.77 14.94
N ALA A 175 19.02 -5.76 14.10
CA ALA A 175 19.50 -4.41 14.40
C ALA A 175 19.01 -3.42 13.32
N ASN A 176 19.60 -2.22 13.27
CA ASN A 176 19.28 -1.18 12.29
C ASN A 176 20.49 -0.78 11.42
N GLU A 177 21.38 0.11 11.86
CA GLU A 177 22.56 0.55 11.10
C GLU A 177 23.88 0.33 11.88
N PRO A 178 24.26 -0.91 12.24
CA PRO A 178 25.40 -1.16 13.12
C PRO A 178 26.69 -0.53 12.59
N ALA A 179 27.28 0.41 13.34
CA ALA A 179 28.39 1.25 12.90
C ALA A 179 29.69 0.45 12.75
N VAL A 180 29.87 -0.13 11.57
CA VAL A 180 31.01 -0.99 11.21
C VAL A 180 31.68 -0.47 9.94
N SER A 181 33.00 -0.32 10.02
CA SER A 181 33.84 0.16 8.91
C SER A 181 34.93 -0.84 8.49
N ASP A 182 35.21 -1.87 9.29
CA ASP A 182 36.31 -2.81 9.05
C ASP A 182 35.97 -4.28 9.40
N ALA A 183 36.89 -5.18 9.10
CA ALA A 183 36.73 -6.62 9.33
C ALA A 183 36.62 -7.00 10.82
N THR A 184 37.26 -6.25 11.73
CA THR A 184 37.19 -6.50 13.17
C THR A 184 35.79 -6.19 13.69
N GLY A 185 35.24 -5.02 13.33
CA GLY A 185 33.87 -4.65 13.62
C GLY A 185 32.87 -5.63 12.99
N MET A 186 33.14 -6.12 11.78
CA MET A 186 32.27 -7.11 11.12
C MET A 186 32.26 -8.46 11.87
N ALA A 187 33.40 -8.91 12.40
CA ALA A 187 33.45 -10.12 13.22
C ALA A 187 32.65 -9.96 14.54
N VAL A 188 32.71 -8.77 15.15
CA VAL A 188 31.89 -8.43 16.32
C VAL A 188 30.41 -8.41 15.95
N LEU A 189 30.03 -7.76 14.84
CA LEU A 189 28.65 -7.71 14.36
C LEU A 189 28.08 -9.10 14.08
N LEU A 190 28.87 -9.99 13.46
CA LEU A 190 28.47 -11.37 13.22
C LEU A 190 28.13 -12.09 14.54
N SER A 191 28.86 -11.81 15.63
CA SER A 191 28.53 -12.34 16.95
C SER A 191 27.17 -11.84 17.46
N TYR A 192 26.85 -10.55 17.25
CA TYR A 192 25.57 -9.98 17.64
C TYR A 192 24.40 -10.59 16.86
N HIS A 193 24.58 -10.80 15.56
CA HIS A 193 23.59 -11.49 14.73
C HIS A 193 23.43 -12.96 15.11
N GLN A 194 24.51 -13.67 15.42
CA GLN A 194 24.44 -15.06 15.88
C GLN A 194 23.69 -15.16 17.22
N THR A 195 23.97 -14.25 18.16
CA THR A 195 23.26 -14.16 19.43
C THR A 195 21.77 -13.91 19.24
N PHE A 196 21.40 -13.01 18.34
CA PHE A 196 20.00 -12.78 17.94
C PHE A 196 19.33 -14.05 17.40
N VAL A 197 19.95 -14.73 16.43
CA VAL A 197 19.40 -15.97 15.84
C VAL A 197 19.21 -17.02 16.93
N ASN A 198 20.22 -17.23 17.79
CA ASN A 198 20.16 -18.19 18.88
C ASN A 198 19.02 -17.86 19.88
N ALA A 199 18.92 -16.61 20.31
CA ALA A 199 17.90 -16.15 21.25
C ALA A 199 16.49 -16.38 20.69
N VAL A 200 16.23 -15.99 19.43
CA VAL A 200 14.92 -16.18 18.81
C VAL A 200 14.59 -17.66 18.64
N ARG A 201 15.53 -18.47 18.11
CA ARG A 201 15.28 -19.91 17.88
C ARG A 201 15.02 -20.66 19.18
N ALA A 202 15.70 -20.29 20.27
CA ALA A 202 15.52 -20.90 21.59
C ALA A 202 14.09 -20.73 22.16
N THR A 203 13.33 -19.73 21.71
CA THR A 203 11.93 -19.52 22.15
C THR A 203 10.93 -20.52 21.56
N GLY A 204 11.33 -21.33 20.56
CA GLY A 204 10.51 -22.39 19.98
C GLY A 204 9.26 -21.87 19.25
N GLY A 205 8.22 -22.70 19.14
CA GLY A 205 6.97 -22.34 18.42
C GLY A 205 7.24 -21.90 16.98
N ASN A 206 6.52 -20.90 16.47
CA ASN A 206 6.78 -20.40 15.11
C ASN A 206 8.16 -19.76 14.96
N ASN A 207 8.79 -19.30 16.05
CA ASN A 207 10.14 -18.72 16.00
C ASN A 207 11.22 -19.75 15.67
N SER A 208 10.95 -21.05 15.81
CA SER A 208 11.82 -22.13 15.31
C SER A 208 12.00 -22.12 13.78
N SER A 209 11.10 -21.46 13.04
CA SER A 209 11.13 -21.38 11.57
C SER A 209 10.83 -19.99 11.00
N ARG A 210 10.59 -18.98 11.85
CA ARG A 210 10.36 -17.59 11.44
C ARG A 210 11.55 -17.05 10.65
N THR A 211 11.26 -16.35 9.56
CA THR A 211 12.27 -15.60 8.80
C THR A 211 12.91 -14.52 9.67
N LEU A 212 14.23 -14.49 9.69
CA LEU A 212 15.04 -13.50 10.39
C LEU A 212 15.85 -12.69 9.38
N ILE A 213 16.15 -11.44 9.73
CA ILE A 213 16.83 -10.48 8.88
C ILE A 213 18.08 -9.98 9.62
N VAL A 214 19.22 -9.99 8.92
CA VAL A 214 20.51 -9.51 9.45
C VAL A 214 21.04 -8.37 8.61
N GLN A 215 21.63 -7.38 9.26
CA GLN A 215 22.00 -6.10 8.64
C GLN A 215 23.44 -6.17 8.13
N GLY A 216 23.68 -5.51 7.02
CA GLY A 216 25.04 -5.21 6.58
C GLY A 216 25.76 -4.22 7.50
N PRO A 217 27.10 -4.12 7.44
CA PRO A 217 27.89 -3.12 8.14
C PRO A 217 27.44 -1.71 7.78
N SER A 218 26.95 -0.95 8.78
CA SER A 218 26.31 0.36 8.62
C SER A 218 25.18 0.38 7.58
N THR A 219 24.57 -0.79 7.32
CA THR A 219 23.63 -1.03 6.20
C THR A 219 24.10 -0.46 4.85
N ASN A 220 25.41 -0.24 4.68
CA ASN A 220 25.97 0.35 3.48
C ASN A 220 26.27 -0.75 2.46
N ILE A 221 25.82 -0.57 1.21
CA ILE A 221 25.91 -1.57 0.16
C ILE A 221 27.35 -1.96 -0.17
N GLU A 222 28.23 -0.98 -0.36
CA GLU A 222 29.64 -1.24 -0.75
C GLU A 222 30.40 -1.96 0.37
N ARG A 223 30.21 -1.53 1.62
CA ARG A 223 30.80 -2.22 2.78
C ARG A 223 30.23 -3.63 2.91
N THR A 224 28.92 -3.81 2.75
CA THR A 224 28.30 -5.13 2.79
C THR A 224 28.87 -6.05 1.71
N ASP A 225 29.06 -5.54 0.50
CA ASP A 225 29.69 -6.25 -0.62
C ASP A 225 31.15 -6.61 -0.34
N LEU A 226 31.90 -5.74 0.35
CA LEU A 226 33.32 -5.92 0.62
C LEU A 226 33.62 -6.83 1.82
N ILE A 227 33.01 -6.58 2.98
CA ILE A 227 33.46 -7.16 4.25
C ILE A 227 32.48 -8.15 4.89
N MET A 228 31.19 -8.16 4.54
CA MET A 228 30.23 -9.16 5.04
C MET A 228 30.28 -10.44 4.22
N ASN A 229 31.22 -11.33 4.52
CA ASN A 229 31.49 -12.53 3.70
C ASN A 229 30.90 -13.82 4.28
N THR A 230 30.27 -13.75 5.46
CA THR A 230 29.56 -14.85 6.10
C THR A 230 28.27 -14.35 6.76
N LEU A 231 27.27 -15.23 6.83
CA LEU A 231 26.04 -15.02 7.59
C LEU A 231 26.09 -15.83 8.91
N PRO A 232 25.31 -15.49 9.93
CA PRO A 232 25.19 -16.35 11.11
C PRO A 232 24.66 -17.73 10.71
N THR A 233 25.04 -18.74 11.48
CA THR A 233 24.53 -20.09 11.31
C THR A 233 23.12 -20.18 11.89
N ASP A 234 22.18 -20.68 11.08
CA ASP A 234 20.81 -20.97 11.51
C ASP A 234 20.63 -22.51 11.54
N PRO A 235 20.09 -23.10 12.63
CA PRO A 235 19.80 -24.53 12.68
C PRO A 235 18.78 -25.02 11.64
N ILE A 236 18.08 -24.10 10.98
CA ILE A 236 17.14 -24.38 9.91
C ILE A 236 17.51 -23.64 8.63
N ALA A 237 17.57 -24.38 7.51
CA ALA A 237 17.97 -23.81 6.22
C ALA A 237 16.97 -22.78 5.69
N ASN A 238 17.48 -21.82 4.92
CA ASN A 238 16.71 -20.88 4.10
C ASN A 238 15.74 -19.99 4.89
N ARG A 239 16.12 -19.56 6.10
CA ARG A 239 15.32 -18.66 6.96
C ARG A 239 15.91 -17.26 7.17
N LEU A 240 17.02 -16.93 6.52
CA LEU A 240 17.67 -15.63 6.65
C LEU A 240 17.41 -14.74 5.42
N MET A 241 17.30 -13.43 5.68
CA MET A 241 17.38 -12.35 4.69
C MET A 241 18.50 -11.39 5.09
N VAL A 242 18.98 -10.60 4.13
CA VAL A 242 19.96 -9.53 4.35
C VAL A 242 19.30 -8.15 4.17
N GLU A 243 19.66 -7.20 5.02
CA GLU A 243 19.18 -5.82 4.99
C GLU A 243 20.34 -4.84 4.78
N VAL A 244 20.14 -3.92 3.84
CA VAL A 244 20.98 -2.73 3.59
C VAL A 244 20.06 -1.53 3.35
N HIS A 245 20.56 -0.31 3.44
CA HIS A 245 19.82 0.94 3.23
C HIS A 245 20.41 1.69 2.03
N TYR A 246 19.70 2.70 1.53
CA TYR A 246 20.13 3.48 0.36
C TYR A 246 19.71 4.94 0.46
N TYR A 247 20.69 5.83 0.54
CA TYR A 247 20.47 7.29 0.58
C TYR A 247 21.43 8.04 -0.35
N GLU A 248 22.09 7.33 -1.26
CA GLU A 248 23.00 7.91 -2.23
C GLU A 248 22.24 8.54 -3.42
N PRO A 249 22.72 9.68 -3.96
CA PRO A 249 23.75 10.53 -3.39
C PRO A 249 23.18 11.33 -2.20
N TYR A 250 23.93 11.39 -1.10
CA TYR A 250 23.52 12.09 0.13
C TYR A 250 23.10 13.55 -0.16
N GLN A 251 23.81 14.22 -1.06
CA GLN A 251 23.53 15.59 -1.52
C GLN A 251 22.10 15.79 -2.04
N PHE A 252 21.53 14.78 -2.72
CA PHE A 252 20.15 14.81 -3.19
C PHE A 252 19.20 14.38 -2.08
N SER A 253 19.50 13.22 -1.49
CA SER A 253 18.56 12.48 -0.66
C SER A 253 18.36 13.05 0.74
N LEU A 254 19.40 13.57 1.39
CA LEU A 254 19.36 13.91 2.82
C LEU A 254 20.04 15.24 3.20
N MET A 255 20.99 15.73 2.39
CA MET A 255 21.82 16.89 2.75
C MET A 255 20.97 18.14 3.03
N PRO A 256 21.00 18.71 4.24
CA PRO A 256 20.09 19.78 4.61
C PRO A 256 20.55 21.17 4.15
N ASN A 257 21.86 21.37 4.00
CA ASN A 257 22.47 22.64 3.61
C ASN A 257 23.74 22.40 2.78
N ASP A 258 24.17 23.41 2.05
CA ASP A 258 25.48 23.39 1.39
C ASP A 258 26.61 23.39 2.42
N GLU A 259 27.67 22.66 2.10
CA GLU A 259 28.86 22.55 2.93
C GLU A 259 30.11 22.90 2.10
N SER A 260 31.25 23.06 2.76
CA SER A 260 32.53 23.32 2.08
C SER A 260 32.95 22.20 1.13
N TRP A 261 32.56 20.95 1.42
CA TRP A 261 32.90 19.76 0.67
C TRP A 261 31.87 19.38 -0.40
N GLY A 262 30.70 20.02 -0.44
CA GLY A 262 29.63 19.61 -1.35
C GLY A 262 28.42 20.54 -1.34
N LYS A 263 27.69 20.55 -2.46
CA LYS A 263 26.44 21.30 -2.63
C LYS A 263 25.25 20.36 -2.58
N MET A 264 24.12 20.85 -2.08
CA MET A 264 22.85 20.15 -2.22
C MET A 264 22.53 19.96 -3.69
N PHE A 265 22.05 18.76 -4.04
CA PHE A 265 21.47 18.49 -5.34
C PHE A 265 19.95 18.68 -5.23
N TYR A 266 19.38 19.47 -6.12
CA TYR A 266 17.93 19.63 -6.26
C TYR A 266 17.39 18.77 -7.39
N TYR A 267 18.25 18.35 -8.32
CA TYR A 267 17.86 17.60 -9.49
C TYR A 267 18.73 16.34 -9.65
N TRP A 268 18.08 15.24 -9.98
CA TRP A 268 18.62 13.89 -10.12
C TRP A 268 17.90 13.19 -11.27
N GLY A 269 18.67 12.46 -12.07
CA GLY A 269 18.14 11.55 -13.07
C GLY A 269 18.10 12.13 -14.48
N ASN A 270 18.31 11.23 -15.44
CA ASN A 270 18.37 11.57 -16.86
C ASN A 270 17.07 12.23 -17.34
N GLY A 271 17.19 13.40 -17.95
CA GLY A 271 16.04 14.21 -18.40
C GLY A 271 15.41 15.08 -17.32
N TYR A 272 15.95 15.11 -16.09
CA TYR A 272 15.46 15.95 -14.99
C TYR A 272 16.49 16.97 -14.49
N HIS A 273 17.63 17.11 -15.17
CA HIS A 273 18.62 18.16 -14.87
C HIS A 273 18.10 19.54 -15.28
N SER A 274 18.39 20.54 -14.45
CA SER A 274 18.13 21.94 -14.77
C SER A 274 19.12 22.45 -15.81
N THR A 275 18.62 23.28 -16.73
CA THR A 275 19.42 24.04 -17.70
C THR A 275 19.73 25.46 -17.23
N THR A 276 19.11 25.91 -16.13
CA THR A 276 19.25 27.27 -15.59
C THR A 276 20.06 27.29 -14.31
N ASP A 277 19.82 26.36 -13.39
CA ASP A 277 20.56 26.21 -12.14
C ASP A 277 21.36 24.89 -12.14
N VAL A 278 22.30 24.82 -13.08
CA VAL A 278 23.15 23.63 -13.30
C VAL A 278 23.99 23.25 -12.08
N SER A 279 24.22 24.21 -11.16
CA SER A 279 24.98 24.00 -9.93
C SER A 279 24.28 23.05 -8.94
N ARG A 280 22.98 22.82 -9.14
CA ARG A 280 22.12 21.96 -8.32
C ARG A 280 21.81 20.61 -8.97
N ASN A 281 22.35 20.33 -10.15
CA ASN A 281 22.27 19.01 -10.76
C ASN A 281 23.16 18.02 -10.01
N SER A 282 22.70 16.78 -9.90
CA SER A 282 23.51 15.69 -9.37
C SER A 282 24.74 15.48 -10.25
N THR A 283 25.91 15.45 -9.63
CA THR A 283 27.19 15.22 -10.33
C THR A 283 27.68 13.78 -10.19
N TRP A 284 27.01 12.98 -9.35
CA TRP A 284 27.27 11.56 -9.12
C TRP A 284 26.01 10.91 -8.51
N GLY A 285 26.01 9.58 -8.39
CA GLY A 285 24.95 8.84 -7.70
C GLY A 285 23.66 8.65 -8.51
N GLU A 286 23.72 8.78 -9.84
CA GLU A 286 22.54 8.67 -10.71
C GLU A 286 22.19 7.22 -11.09
N GLU A 287 21.43 6.99 -12.16
CA GLU A 287 20.90 5.67 -12.52
C GLU A 287 21.95 4.57 -12.58
N ALA A 288 23.11 4.84 -13.20
CA ALA A 288 24.19 3.85 -13.32
C ALA A 288 24.74 3.44 -11.95
N TYR A 289 24.77 4.36 -10.98
CA TYR A 289 25.21 4.07 -9.62
C TYR A 289 24.16 3.24 -8.87
N VAL A 290 22.87 3.56 -9.03
CA VAL A 290 21.77 2.73 -8.53
C VAL A 290 21.87 1.30 -9.07
N GLU A 291 22.13 1.14 -10.38
CA GLU A 291 22.28 -0.17 -11.02
C GLU A 291 23.47 -0.96 -10.44
N ASP A 292 24.62 -0.32 -10.24
CA ASP A 292 25.81 -0.96 -9.64
C ASP A 292 25.52 -1.41 -8.20
N MET A 293 25.01 -0.51 -7.37
CA MET A 293 24.74 -0.78 -5.95
C MET A 293 23.75 -1.94 -5.76
N LEU A 294 22.61 -1.89 -6.45
CA LEU A 294 21.62 -2.97 -6.38
C LEU A 294 22.14 -4.25 -7.05
N GLY A 295 22.97 -4.14 -8.10
CA GLY A 295 23.60 -5.25 -8.79
C GLY A 295 24.56 -6.05 -7.90
N ARG A 296 25.32 -5.38 -7.03
CA ARG A 296 26.17 -6.02 -6.03
C ARG A 296 25.38 -6.88 -5.06
N MET A 297 24.29 -6.35 -4.51
CA MET A 297 23.43 -7.09 -3.58
C MET A 297 22.73 -8.27 -4.25
N LYS A 298 22.31 -8.11 -5.51
CA LYS A 298 21.76 -9.22 -6.30
C LYS A 298 22.78 -10.34 -6.46
N THR A 299 23.97 -10.02 -6.94
CA THR A 299 25.04 -10.99 -7.22
C THR A 299 25.52 -11.67 -5.94
N LYS A 300 25.68 -10.91 -4.86
CA LYS A 300 26.21 -11.44 -3.60
C LYS A 300 25.22 -12.33 -2.88
N TYR A 301 23.92 -12.02 -2.91
CA TYR A 301 22.90 -12.68 -2.08
C TYR A 301 21.71 -13.23 -2.87
N VAL A 302 21.01 -12.40 -3.64
CA VAL A 302 19.74 -12.81 -4.30
C VAL A 302 19.93 -13.99 -5.22
N ASP A 303 20.99 -13.98 -6.05
CA ASP A 303 21.31 -15.07 -6.98
C ASP A 303 21.72 -16.38 -6.27
N LYS A 304 22.04 -16.29 -4.98
CA LYS A 304 22.34 -17.43 -4.11
C LYS A 304 21.15 -17.85 -3.24
N GLY A 305 19.95 -17.34 -3.54
CA GLY A 305 18.71 -17.68 -2.85
C GLY A 305 18.53 -17.02 -1.49
N ILE A 306 19.34 -16.01 -1.15
CA ILE A 306 19.22 -15.21 0.08
C ILE A 306 18.50 -13.91 -0.27
N PRO A 307 17.24 -13.71 0.16
CA PRO A 307 16.52 -12.49 -0.17
C PRO A 307 17.17 -11.26 0.46
N VAL A 308 17.08 -10.14 -0.24
CA VAL A 308 17.59 -8.84 0.22
C VAL A 308 16.44 -7.85 0.32
N ILE A 309 16.46 -7.05 1.39
CA ILE A 309 15.64 -5.85 1.50
C ILE A 309 16.53 -4.61 1.45
N ILE A 310 16.06 -3.57 0.75
CA ILE A 310 16.49 -2.20 1.05
C ILE A 310 15.58 -1.73 2.18
N GLY A 311 16.05 -1.86 3.43
CA GLY A 311 15.27 -1.58 4.64
C GLY A 311 14.83 -0.13 4.75
N GLU A 312 15.58 0.77 4.13
CA GLU A 312 15.29 2.20 4.06
C GLU A 312 15.83 2.81 2.77
N PHE A 313 15.02 3.63 2.11
CA PHE A 313 15.48 4.60 1.13
C PHE A 313 14.52 5.80 1.08
N ALA A 314 15.04 6.99 0.85
CA ALA A 314 14.22 8.17 0.59
C ALA A 314 15.04 9.27 -0.10
N ALA A 315 14.33 10.22 -0.69
CA ALA A 315 14.86 11.53 -0.99
C ALA A 315 13.95 12.58 -0.32
N ILE A 316 14.51 13.49 0.46
CA ILE A 316 13.73 14.51 1.16
C ILE A 316 13.04 15.46 0.17
N GLN A 317 11.82 15.88 0.52
CA GLN A 317 11.14 16.94 -0.21
C GLN A 317 11.79 18.29 0.14
N ARG A 318 12.01 19.13 -0.87
CA ARG A 318 12.59 20.47 -0.69
C ARG A 318 11.64 21.54 -1.22
N THR A 319 11.57 22.65 -0.49
CA THR A 319 11.05 23.90 -1.05
C THR A 319 12.24 24.66 -1.63
N VAL A 320 12.22 24.92 -2.93
CA VAL A 320 13.28 25.64 -3.64
C VAL A 320 12.75 26.95 -4.21
N SER A 321 13.62 27.94 -4.32
CA SER A 321 13.30 29.27 -4.84
C SER A 321 14.13 29.57 -6.09
N ALA A 322 13.65 30.51 -6.92
CA ALA A 322 14.39 30.99 -8.08
C ALA A 322 15.85 31.33 -7.72
N PRO A 323 16.85 30.96 -8.56
CA PRO A 323 16.70 30.45 -9.93
C PRO A 323 16.35 28.96 -10.03
N SER A 324 16.27 28.23 -8.92
CA SER A 324 15.88 26.82 -8.92
C SER A 324 14.38 26.63 -9.21
N ASP A 325 14.03 25.55 -9.91
CA ASP A 325 12.68 25.22 -10.35
C ASP A 325 12.05 24.15 -9.43
N GLN A 326 10.99 24.53 -8.72
CA GLN A 326 10.25 23.64 -7.82
C GLN A 326 9.61 22.46 -8.55
N ALA A 327 9.00 22.69 -9.72
CA ALA A 327 8.32 21.62 -10.45
C ALA A 327 9.33 20.60 -10.98
N LEU A 328 10.52 21.05 -11.37
CA LEU A 328 11.61 20.17 -11.79
C LEU A 328 12.18 19.36 -10.62
N HIS A 329 12.38 19.98 -9.44
CA HIS A 329 12.79 19.27 -8.22
C HIS A 329 11.79 18.16 -7.87
N ASP A 330 10.49 18.50 -7.82
CA ASP A 330 9.44 17.54 -7.48
C ASP A 330 9.40 16.39 -8.51
N ALA A 331 9.47 16.69 -9.80
CA ALA A 331 9.46 15.69 -10.86
C ALA A 331 10.69 14.78 -10.83
N SER A 332 11.87 15.35 -10.56
CA SER A 332 13.12 14.63 -10.35
C SER A 332 13.00 13.66 -9.17
N ARG A 333 12.46 14.12 -8.04
CA ARG A 333 12.23 13.29 -6.85
C ARG A 333 11.27 12.14 -7.15
N TRP A 334 10.14 12.39 -7.81
CA TRP A 334 9.22 11.32 -8.20
C TRP A 334 9.88 10.29 -9.14
N TYR A 335 10.72 10.76 -10.06
CA TYR A 335 11.48 9.88 -10.94
C TYR A 335 12.47 9.00 -10.15
N PHE A 336 13.20 9.55 -9.19
CA PHE A 336 14.07 8.77 -8.28
C PHE A 336 13.30 7.63 -7.60
N TYR A 337 12.18 7.94 -6.95
CA TYR A 337 11.36 6.92 -6.27
C TYR A 337 10.85 5.82 -7.21
N ARG A 338 10.41 6.20 -8.42
CA ARG A 338 9.97 5.23 -9.45
C ARG A 338 11.13 4.37 -9.93
N TYR A 339 12.24 5.00 -10.32
CA TYR A 339 13.41 4.32 -10.88
C TYR A 339 14.02 3.36 -9.88
N PHE A 340 14.28 3.82 -8.65
CA PHE A 340 14.85 3.00 -7.59
C PHE A 340 13.97 1.79 -7.27
N THR A 341 12.66 2.02 -7.10
CA THR A 341 11.71 0.93 -6.83
C THR A 341 11.70 -0.07 -7.99
N GLN A 342 11.66 0.39 -9.24
CA GLN A 342 11.69 -0.47 -10.42
C GLN A 342 12.96 -1.31 -10.50
N SER A 343 14.12 -0.68 -10.31
CA SER A 343 15.43 -1.34 -10.37
C SER A 343 15.58 -2.39 -9.26
N ALA A 344 15.21 -2.05 -8.03
CA ALA A 344 15.23 -2.98 -6.90
C ALA A 344 14.35 -4.20 -7.16
N ARG A 345 13.10 -3.99 -7.61
CA ARG A 345 12.17 -5.07 -7.93
C ARG A 345 12.66 -5.96 -9.06
N ALA A 346 13.20 -5.39 -10.13
CA ALA A 346 13.75 -6.14 -11.24
C ALA A 346 14.91 -7.06 -10.82
N LYS A 347 15.61 -6.72 -9.72
CA LYS A 347 16.71 -7.48 -9.14
C LYS A 347 16.29 -8.42 -8.00
N GLY A 348 14.98 -8.57 -7.74
CA GLY A 348 14.48 -9.42 -6.65
C GLY A 348 14.67 -8.84 -5.26
N ILE A 349 14.96 -7.54 -5.15
CA ILE A 349 15.18 -6.81 -3.91
C ILE A 349 13.87 -6.11 -3.51
N ILE A 350 13.56 -6.09 -2.22
CA ILE A 350 12.33 -5.47 -1.69
C ILE A 350 12.65 -4.08 -1.15
N PRO A 351 12.18 -2.98 -1.78
CA PRO A 351 12.47 -1.63 -1.32
C PRO A 351 11.45 -1.15 -0.27
N TYR A 352 11.93 -0.56 0.81
CA TYR A 352 11.13 0.07 1.85
C TYR A 352 11.39 1.58 1.89
N VAL A 353 10.37 2.38 1.59
CA VAL A 353 10.53 3.84 1.73
C VAL A 353 10.66 4.21 3.20
N TRP A 354 11.64 5.07 3.50
CA TRP A 354 11.71 5.77 4.77
C TRP A 354 10.71 6.94 4.76
N ASP A 355 9.73 6.86 5.64
CA ASP A 355 8.71 7.91 5.82
C ASP A 355 8.71 8.32 7.28
N ILE A 356 8.67 9.63 7.53
CA ILE A 356 8.55 10.22 8.87
C ILE A 356 7.21 10.95 8.98
N ASN A 357 6.82 11.37 10.20
CA ASN A 357 5.51 11.98 10.38
C ASN A 357 5.34 13.23 9.48
N MET A 358 4.13 13.39 8.94
CA MET A 358 3.74 14.52 8.09
C MET A 358 4.48 14.61 6.73
N GLN A 359 5.07 13.53 6.24
CA GLN A 359 5.63 13.46 4.88
C GLN A 359 4.70 12.75 3.89
N MET A 360 4.64 11.41 3.87
CA MET A 360 3.74 10.69 2.97
C MET A 360 2.33 10.55 3.55
N PHE A 361 2.23 10.34 4.87
CA PHE A 361 0.96 10.17 5.57
C PHE A 361 0.89 11.06 6.82
N ASN A 362 -0.31 11.57 7.11
CA ASN A 362 -0.62 12.08 8.43
C ASN A 362 -0.93 10.90 9.36
N ARG A 363 -0.07 10.65 10.36
CA ARG A 363 -0.17 9.45 11.21
C ARG A 363 -1.28 9.47 12.23
N GLY A 364 -1.89 10.63 12.49
CA GLY A 364 -3.03 10.73 13.40
C GLY A 364 -4.34 10.25 12.78
N ASN A 365 -4.49 10.35 11.46
CA ASN A 365 -5.76 10.07 10.78
C ASN A 365 -5.65 9.31 9.45
N GLY A 366 -4.45 8.94 9.00
CA GLY A 366 -4.23 8.19 7.76
C GLY A 366 -4.40 9.01 6.47
N THR A 367 -4.48 10.34 6.54
CA THR A 367 -4.57 11.18 5.33
C THR A 367 -3.30 11.03 4.50
N VAL A 368 -3.46 10.78 3.20
CA VAL A 368 -2.34 10.77 2.25
C VAL A 368 -1.91 12.20 1.94
N LEU A 369 -0.64 12.52 2.18
CA LEU A 369 -0.05 13.84 2.00
C LEU A 369 0.80 13.93 0.72
N ASP A 370 1.51 12.86 0.36
CA ASP A 370 2.34 12.79 -0.86
C ASP A 370 1.87 11.66 -1.79
N GLN A 371 0.70 11.89 -2.40
CA GLN A 371 0.09 10.89 -3.27
C GLN A 371 0.93 10.61 -4.52
N THR A 372 1.67 11.60 -5.01
CA THR A 372 2.45 11.49 -6.26
C THR A 372 3.66 10.59 -6.06
N THR A 373 4.41 10.75 -4.97
CA THR A 373 5.55 9.87 -4.67
C THR A 373 5.11 8.44 -4.43
N ILE A 374 4.01 8.23 -3.68
CA ILE A 374 3.40 6.90 -3.52
C ILE A 374 3.07 6.28 -4.89
N SER A 375 2.45 7.05 -5.78
CA SER A 375 2.07 6.57 -7.12
C SER A 375 3.30 6.20 -7.95
N ALA A 376 4.36 7.02 -7.89
CA ALA A 376 5.62 6.77 -8.57
C ALA A 376 6.27 5.46 -8.10
N MET A 377 6.27 5.21 -6.78
CA MET A 377 6.74 3.94 -6.21
C MET A 377 5.89 2.76 -6.65
N MET A 378 4.54 2.86 -6.56
CA MET A 378 3.67 1.75 -6.98
C MET A 378 3.89 1.40 -8.46
N GLN A 379 3.99 2.41 -9.33
CA GLN A 379 4.35 2.22 -10.72
C GLN A 379 5.69 1.52 -10.88
N GLY A 380 6.72 1.96 -10.15
CA GLY A 380 8.03 1.31 -10.14
C GLY A 380 7.96 -0.15 -9.68
N ALA A 381 7.10 -0.46 -8.72
CA ALA A 381 6.91 -1.81 -8.21
C ALA A 381 6.20 -2.77 -9.19
N GLY A 382 5.81 -2.30 -10.38
CA GLY A 382 4.94 -3.04 -11.29
C GLY A 382 3.55 -3.27 -10.69
N ILE A 383 3.22 -2.55 -9.63
CA ILE A 383 1.89 -2.50 -9.05
C ILE A 383 1.21 -1.41 -9.86
N THR A 384 0.41 -1.82 -10.86
CA THR A 384 -0.56 -0.91 -11.45
C THR A 384 -1.28 -0.26 -10.27
N PRO A 385 -1.25 1.08 -10.15
CA PRO A 385 -1.89 1.72 -9.03
C PRO A 385 -3.32 1.17 -8.92
N GLY A 386 -3.89 1.22 -7.73
CA GLY A 386 -5.35 1.19 -7.65
C GLY A 386 -5.96 2.21 -8.63
N TYR A 387 -7.27 2.27 -8.71
CA TYR A 387 -7.87 3.23 -9.63
C TYR A 387 -7.34 4.65 -9.41
N ILE A 388 -7.18 5.44 -10.46
CA ILE A 388 -6.81 6.85 -10.42
C ILE A 388 -8.04 7.71 -10.68
N ARG A 389 -7.94 8.98 -10.35
CA ARG A 389 -8.88 10.04 -10.72
C ARG A 389 -8.13 11.11 -11.50
N LEU A 390 -8.76 11.61 -12.56
CA LEU A 390 -8.24 12.70 -13.39
C LEU A 390 -9.08 13.94 -13.11
N SER A 391 -8.53 14.92 -12.38
CA SER A 391 -9.21 16.19 -12.10
C SER A 391 -8.79 17.26 -13.11
N ASN A 392 -9.74 17.92 -13.76
CA ASN A 392 -9.45 18.98 -14.72
C ASN A 392 -8.95 20.24 -13.99
N ARG A 393 -7.83 20.81 -14.44
CA ARG A 393 -7.26 22.02 -13.82
C ARG A 393 -8.20 23.23 -13.90
N ALA A 394 -8.95 23.39 -15.00
CA ALA A 394 -9.78 24.57 -15.19
C ALA A 394 -11.05 24.55 -14.34
N THR A 395 -11.65 23.38 -14.13
CA THR A 395 -13.00 23.26 -13.54
C THR A 395 -13.03 22.50 -12.23
N GLY A 396 -11.99 21.71 -11.91
CA GLY A 396 -11.99 20.79 -10.78
C GLY A 396 -12.90 19.56 -10.96
N LEU A 397 -13.59 19.42 -12.09
CA LEU A 397 -14.40 18.24 -12.39
C LEU A 397 -13.49 17.06 -12.74
N LEU A 398 -13.93 15.86 -12.36
CA LEU A 398 -13.20 14.63 -12.64
C LEU A 398 -13.67 14.00 -13.95
N ALA A 399 -12.74 13.42 -14.70
CA ALA A 399 -13.08 12.53 -15.81
C ALA A 399 -13.88 11.32 -15.30
N ASP A 400 -14.96 11.02 -16.00
CA ASP A 400 -16.06 10.22 -15.50
C ASP A 400 -16.65 9.34 -16.60
N GLY A 401 -16.78 8.04 -16.31
CA GLY A 401 -17.40 7.07 -17.21
C GLY A 401 -18.93 7.16 -17.25
N MET A 402 -19.53 7.91 -16.32
CA MET A 402 -20.96 8.18 -16.15
C MET A 402 -21.87 6.95 -16.12
N TYR A 403 -21.31 5.76 -15.85
CA TYR A 403 -22.01 4.47 -15.98
C TYR A 403 -22.57 4.22 -17.39
N ARG A 404 -22.03 4.89 -18.42
CA ARG A 404 -22.41 4.69 -19.82
C ARG A 404 -21.60 3.50 -20.36
N ASN A 405 -22.21 2.32 -20.34
CA ASN A 405 -21.55 1.03 -20.52
C ASN A 405 -21.71 0.41 -21.92
N THR A 406 -22.03 1.23 -22.93
CA THR A 406 -22.10 0.83 -24.34
C THR A 406 -20.88 1.34 -25.10
N ASN A 407 -20.34 0.54 -26.02
CA ASN A 407 -19.27 0.98 -26.90
C ASN A 407 -19.66 2.25 -27.66
N GLY A 408 -18.76 3.22 -27.69
CA GLY A 408 -18.97 4.51 -28.33
C GLY A 408 -19.76 5.51 -27.50
N ALA A 409 -20.09 5.18 -26.25
CA ALA A 409 -20.63 6.16 -25.33
C ALA A 409 -19.61 7.27 -25.05
N ASN A 410 -20.11 8.50 -24.88
CA ASN A 410 -19.26 9.64 -24.55
C ASN A 410 -18.65 9.46 -23.15
N ALA A 411 -17.35 9.71 -23.02
CA ALA A 411 -16.75 10.01 -21.72
C ALA A 411 -17.20 11.40 -21.29
N GLY A 412 -17.34 11.66 -20.00
CA GLY A 412 -17.54 13.03 -19.58
C GLY A 412 -17.01 13.33 -18.21
N GLN A 413 -17.62 14.30 -17.53
CA GLN A 413 -17.04 14.89 -16.34
C GLN A 413 -18.07 15.23 -15.27
N TRP A 414 -17.63 15.19 -14.02
CA TRP A 414 -18.48 15.44 -12.87
C TRP A 414 -17.66 15.87 -11.66
N ALA A 415 -18.25 16.68 -10.78
CA ALA A 415 -17.66 17.05 -9.51
C ALA A 415 -17.38 15.81 -8.66
N TYR A 416 -16.43 15.89 -7.73
CA TYR A 416 -16.06 14.74 -6.92
C TYR A 416 -17.27 14.13 -6.20
N SER A 417 -17.51 12.84 -6.46
CA SER A 417 -18.61 12.07 -5.87
C SER A 417 -18.11 10.81 -5.16
N GLY A 418 -16.82 10.47 -5.27
CA GLY A 418 -16.24 9.24 -4.72
C GLY A 418 -16.76 7.95 -5.38
N THR A 419 -17.49 8.04 -6.49
CA THR A 419 -18.06 6.88 -7.19
C THR A 419 -17.00 6.13 -7.98
N ASP A 420 -17.32 4.90 -8.39
CA ASP A 420 -16.47 4.10 -9.27
C ASP A 420 -16.40 4.67 -10.69
N ALA A 421 -17.42 5.42 -11.12
CA ALA A 421 -17.40 6.01 -12.45
C ALA A 421 -16.34 7.12 -12.61
N GLN A 422 -15.78 7.65 -11.52
CA GLN A 422 -14.66 8.60 -11.54
C GLN A 422 -13.29 7.94 -11.48
N GLN A 423 -13.25 6.61 -11.45
CA GLN A 423 -12.07 5.83 -11.12
C GLN A 423 -11.58 5.08 -12.35
N TRP A 424 -10.28 5.16 -12.63
CA TRP A 424 -9.68 4.63 -13.86
C TRP A 424 -8.46 3.77 -13.55
N THR A 425 -8.36 2.57 -14.10
CA THR A 425 -7.10 1.80 -14.07
C THR A 425 -6.20 2.31 -15.17
N VAL A 426 -4.91 2.46 -14.88
CA VAL A 426 -3.89 2.84 -15.87
C VAL A 426 -3.16 1.59 -16.34
N GLU A 427 -3.27 1.26 -17.63
CA GLU A 427 -2.59 0.13 -18.24
C GLU A 427 -1.50 0.65 -19.18
N SER A 428 -0.23 0.41 -18.86
CA SER A 428 0.90 0.85 -19.69
C SER A 428 1.06 0.00 -20.96
N ILE A 429 1.32 0.63 -22.10
CA ILE A 429 1.58 -0.05 -23.38
C ILE A 429 2.51 0.80 -24.26
N ASP A 430 3.67 0.28 -24.67
CA ASP A 430 4.61 0.90 -25.62
C ASP A 430 4.93 2.40 -25.39
N GLY A 431 5.10 2.82 -24.13
CA GLY A 431 5.36 4.22 -23.79
C GLY A 431 4.12 5.14 -23.83
N TYR A 432 2.93 4.55 -23.93
CA TYR A 432 1.60 5.14 -23.79
C TYR A 432 0.85 4.48 -22.62
N VAL A 433 -0.35 4.96 -22.32
CA VAL A 433 -1.27 4.35 -21.36
C VAL A 433 -2.65 4.15 -21.96
N LYS A 434 -3.38 3.19 -21.44
CA LYS A 434 -4.82 3.02 -21.62
C LYS A 434 -5.51 3.25 -20.28
N LEU A 435 -6.65 3.93 -20.31
CA LEU A 435 -7.39 4.31 -19.10
C LEU A 435 -8.71 3.56 -19.07
N LYS A 436 -8.81 2.53 -18.23
CA LYS A 436 -10.03 1.71 -18.09
C LYS A 436 -10.90 2.24 -16.96
N ASN A 437 -12.12 2.65 -17.26
CA ASN A 437 -13.06 3.08 -16.23
C ASN A 437 -13.51 1.90 -15.36
N ARG A 438 -13.52 2.08 -14.04
CA ARG A 438 -13.93 1.04 -13.07
C ARG A 438 -15.40 0.67 -13.21
N ALA A 439 -16.28 1.65 -13.38
CA ALA A 439 -17.72 1.40 -13.39
C ALA A 439 -18.21 0.81 -14.71
N THR A 440 -17.69 1.28 -15.84
CA THR A 440 -18.14 0.83 -17.16
C THR A 440 -17.34 -0.36 -17.69
N GLY A 441 -16.09 -0.55 -17.23
CA GLY A 441 -15.16 -1.52 -17.79
C GLY A 441 -14.60 -1.13 -19.17
N LEU A 442 -14.99 0.04 -19.69
CA LEU A 442 -14.59 0.56 -20.99
C LEU A 442 -13.36 1.47 -20.86
N TYR A 443 -12.61 1.62 -21.95
CA TYR A 443 -11.40 2.43 -22.04
C TYR A 443 -11.70 3.80 -22.61
N LEU A 444 -11.09 4.85 -22.07
CA LEU A 444 -11.12 6.19 -22.66
C LEU A 444 -10.57 6.13 -24.10
N ASP A 445 -11.35 6.64 -25.05
CA ASP A 445 -11.15 6.41 -26.47
C ASP A 445 -11.29 7.71 -27.25
N GLY A 446 -10.33 8.02 -28.12
CA GLY A 446 -10.36 9.20 -29.00
C GLY A 446 -11.28 9.04 -30.21
N MET A 447 -11.87 7.85 -30.40
CA MET A 447 -12.86 7.50 -31.42
C MET A 447 -12.38 7.70 -32.87
N GLY A 448 -11.08 7.92 -33.09
CA GLY A 448 -10.50 8.28 -34.39
C GLY A 448 -10.91 9.67 -34.88
N ARG A 449 -11.49 10.51 -34.02
CA ARG A 449 -11.99 11.84 -34.38
C ARG A 449 -10.86 12.86 -34.38
N THR A 450 -10.67 13.55 -35.50
CA THR A 450 -9.53 14.47 -35.72
C THR A 450 -9.90 15.95 -35.67
N THR A 451 -11.18 16.30 -35.52
CA THR A 451 -11.65 17.69 -35.45
C THR A 451 -11.62 18.21 -34.01
N ASN A 452 -11.13 19.45 -33.82
CA ASN A 452 -11.17 20.14 -32.53
C ASN A 452 -12.60 20.21 -31.97
N GLY A 453 -12.74 19.93 -30.67
CA GLY A 453 -14.03 19.91 -29.98
C GLY A 453 -14.80 18.61 -30.14
N SER A 454 -14.25 17.62 -30.85
CA SER A 454 -14.85 16.29 -30.95
C SER A 454 -14.91 15.61 -29.60
N ILE A 455 -16.07 15.02 -29.29
CA ILE A 455 -16.28 14.31 -28.02
C ILE A 455 -15.33 13.11 -27.90
N ALA A 456 -14.71 12.96 -26.74
CA ALA A 456 -13.98 11.77 -26.33
C ALA A 456 -14.99 10.67 -25.92
N GLY A 457 -14.75 9.45 -26.37
CA GLY A 457 -15.62 8.31 -26.11
C GLY A 457 -15.06 7.33 -25.10
N GLN A 458 -15.78 6.22 -24.95
CA GLN A 458 -15.34 5.04 -24.25
C GLN A 458 -15.64 3.79 -25.09
N TRP A 459 -14.74 2.81 -25.06
CA TRP A 459 -14.89 1.59 -25.86
C TRP A 459 -14.30 0.37 -25.16
N ALA A 460 -14.81 -0.83 -25.48
CA ALA A 460 -14.27 -2.08 -24.99
C ALA A 460 -12.80 -2.26 -25.39
N ASN A 461 -12.06 -3.05 -24.60
CA ASN A 461 -10.63 -3.27 -24.80
C ASN A 461 -10.28 -3.65 -26.26
N SER A 462 -9.32 -2.94 -26.87
CA SER A 462 -8.76 -3.31 -28.17
C SER A 462 -7.29 -2.91 -28.30
N SER A 463 -6.65 -3.30 -29.41
CA SER A 463 -5.31 -2.83 -29.79
C SER A 463 -5.31 -1.46 -30.46
N SER A 464 -6.49 -0.84 -30.65
CA SER A 464 -6.61 0.45 -31.35
C SER A 464 -5.79 1.55 -30.69
N TYR A 465 -5.10 2.33 -31.52
CA TYR A 465 -4.38 3.53 -31.07
C TYR A 465 -5.33 4.61 -30.53
N ASN A 466 -6.63 4.54 -30.83
CA ASN A 466 -7.60 5.47 -30.26
C ASN A 466 -7.70 5.33 -28.72
N GLN A 467 -7.36 4.17 -28.15
CA GLN A 467 -7.42 3.92 -26.70
C GLN A 467 -6.12 4.26 -25.98
N GLN A 468 -5.09 4.68 -26.72
CA GLN A 468 -3.75 4.85 -26.21
C GLN A 468 -3.44 6.35 -26.11
N TRP A 469 -2.99 6.75 -24.93
CA TRP A 469 -2.76 8.15 -24.57
C TRP A 469 -1.32 8.33 -24.10
N LYS A 470 -0.63 9.34 -24.62
CA LYS A 470 0.66 9.78 -24.10
C LYS A 470 0.39 10.71 -22.92
N LEU A 471 1.01 10.39 -21.78
CA LEU A 471 1.09 11.30 -20.66
C LEU A 471 2.24 12.26 -20.92
N GLU A 472 1.93 13.54 -21.08
CA GLU A 472 2.91 14.61 -21.27
C GLU A 472 2.86 15.55 -20.05
N ILE A 473 4.02 15.75 -19.41
CA ILE A 473 4.11 16.56 -18.19
C ILE A 473 4.12 18.05 -18.56
N THR A 474 3.36 18.87 -17.82
CA THR A 474 3.30 20.32 -17.99
C THR A 474 3.18 21.01 -16.62
N GLY A 475 4.32 21.46 -16.08
CA GLY A 475 4.39 21.90 -14.68
C GLY A 475 4.00 20.78 -13.72
N SER A 476 3.11 21.06 -12.77
CA SER A 476 2.54 20.08 -11.82
C SER A 476 1.34 19.28 -12.36
N TYR A 477 1.02 19.43 -13.65
CA TYR A 477 -0.11 18.78 -14.32
C TYR A 477 0.34 17.86 -15.43
N ILE A 478 -0.58 17.05 -15.93
CA ILE A 478 -0.39 16.24 -17.12
C ILE A 478 -1.35 16.63 -18.24
N LYS A 479 -0.93 16.35 -19.46
CA LYS A 479 -1.72 16.37 -20.68
C LYS A 479 -1.85 14.95 -21.21
N LEU A 480 -3.02 14.60 -21.72
CA LEU A 480 -3.35 13.29 -22.27
C LEU A 480 -3.48 13.40 -23.78
N ARG A 481 -2.43 13.07 -24.53
CA ARG A 481 -2.42 13.16 -25.99
C ARG A 481 -2.79 11.81 -26.63
N ASN A 482 -3.83 11.76 -27.44
CA ASN A 482 -4.24 10.54 -28.12
C ASN A 482 -3.18 10.09 -29.15
N ARG A 483 -2.82 8.80 -29.15
CA ARG A 483 -1.82 8.23 -30.05
C ARG A 483 -2.27 8.26 -31.51
N ALA A 484 -3.56 8.04 -31.79
CA ALA A 484 -4.07 7.99 -33.15
C ALA A 484 -4.23 9.38 -33.78
N THR A 485 -4.75 10.34 -33.01
CA THR A 485 -5.18 11.64 -33.56
C THR A 485 -4.24 12.79 -33.21
N GLY A 486 -3.40 12.64 -32.18
CA GLY A 486 -2.55 13.69 -31.66
C GLY A 486 -3.28 14.79 -30.88
N LEU A 487 -4.61 14.69 -30.74
CA LEU A 487 -5.43 15.61 -29.94
C LEU A 487 -5.34 15.28 -28.45
N TYR A 488 -5.61 16.28 -27.61
CA TYR A 488 -5.51 16.20 -26.16
C TYR A 488 -6.90 16.12 -25.52
N LEU A 489 -7.05 15.28 -24.48
CA LEU A 489 -8.26 15.25 -23.67
C LEU A 489 -8.52 16.63 -23.05
N ASP A 490 -9.73 17.16 -23.27
CA ASP A 490 -10.09 18.54 -23.00
C ASP A 490 -11.44 18.62 -22.27
N GLY A 491 -11.47 19.34 -21.14
CA GLY A 491 -12.69 19.57 -20.35
C GLY A 491 -13.61 20.67 -20.90
N LEU A 492 -13.22 21.37 -21.97
CA LEU A 492 -13.93 22.49 -22.61
C LEU A 492 -14.27 23.68 -21.69
N GLY A 493 -13.75 23.71 -20.46
CA GLY A 493 -14.13 24.71 -19.46
C GLY A 493 -15.57 24.54 -18.96
N GLN A 494 -16.18 23.38 -19.20
CA GLN A 494 -17.56 23.11 -18.80
C GLN A 494 -17.61 22.80 -17.30
N THR A 495 -18.45 23.52 -16.57
CA THR A 495 -18.62 23.38 -15.12
C THR A 495 -19.85 22.56 -14.72
N ALA A 496 -20.69 22.18 -15.70
CA ALA A 496 -21.89 21.40 -15.46
C ALA A 496 -21.57 19.91 -15.24
N ASN A 497 -22.17 19.34 -14.19
CA ASN A 497 -22.14 17.90 -13.96
C ASN A 497 -22.80 17.14 -15.11
N GLY A 498 -22.12 16.12 -15.63
CA GLY A 498 -22.61 15.29 -16.72
C GLY A 498 -22.33 15.83 -18.10
N ALA A 499 -21.58 16.94 -18.20
CA ALA A 499 -21.06 17.43 -19.45
C ALA A 499 -20.04 16.44 -20.06
N ASP A 500 -19.96 16.39 -21.38
CA ASP A 500 -19.07 15.47 -22.08
C ASP A 500 -17.65 16.03 -22.16
N LEU A 501 -16.67 15.12 -22.17
CA LEU A 501 -15.28 15.47 -22.43
C LEU A 501 -15.05 15.54 -23.93
N ALA A 502 -14.16 16.40 -24.36
CA ALA A 502 -13.79 16.53 -25.75
C ALA A 502 -12.29 16.31 -25.97
N GLN A 503 -11.88 16.52 -27.20
CA GLN A 503 -10.51 16.45 -27.65
C GLN A 503 -10.18 17.70 -28.46
N TRP A 504 -8.97 18.23 -28.28
CA TRP A 504 -8.56 19.45 -28.96
C TRP A 504 -7.06 19.43 -29.29
N ALA A 505 -6.65 20.16 -30.32
CA ALA A 505 -5.25 20.36 -30.64
C ALA A 505 -4.49 20.98 -29.45
N VAL A 506 -3.18 20.78 -29.38
CA VAL A 506 -2.36 21.29 -28.27
C VAL A 506 -2.59 22.79 -28.05
N SER A 507 -2.77 23.18 -26.80
CA SER A 507 -2.86 24.59 -26.39
C SER A 507 -2.27 24.81 -25.00
N SER A 508 -2.14 26.07 -24.59
CA SER A 508 -1.81 26.44 -23.20
C SER A 508 -3.01 26.40 -22.25
N SER A 509 -4.21 26.07 -22.75
CA SER A 509 -5.43 26.08 -21.96
C SER A 509 -5.35 25.14 -20.76
N ASN A 510 -5.87 25.59 -19.62
CA ASN A 510 -6.02 24.76 -18.43
C ASN A 510 -7.01 23.61 -18.65
N ASN A 511 -7.87 23.69 -19.67
CA ASN A 511 -8.84 22.63 -19.98
C ASN A 511 -8.16 21.31 -20.40
N GLN A 512 -6.92 21.37 -20.89
CA GLN A 512 -6.13 20.20 -21.31
C GLN A 512 -5.25 19.62 -20.20
N GLN A 513 -5.26 20.25 -19.02
CA GLN A 513 -4.34 19.93 -17.94
C GLN A 513 -5.10 19.21 -16.84
N TRP A 514 -4.54 18.10 -16.38
CA TRP A 514 -5.18 17.19 -15.44
C TRP A 514 -4.24 16.89 -14.27
N THR A 515 -4.81 16.78 -13.08
CA THR A 515 -4.13 16.21 -11.92
C THR A 515 -4.53 14.74 -11.79
N ILE A 516 -3.53 13.86 -11.69
CA ILE A 516 -3.74 12.46 -11.31
C ILE A 516 -3.72 12.34 -9.79
N THR A 517 -4.74 11.74 -9.21
CA THR A 517 -4.76 11.33 -7.80
C THR A 517 -5.12 9.85 -7.70
N LEU A 518 -4.58 9.11 -6.72
CA LEU A 518 -5.06 7.74 -6.49
C LEU A 518 -6.47 7.80 -5.90
N ALA A 519 -7.33 6.92 -6.40
CA ALA A 519 -8.55 6.54 -5.73
C ALA A 519 -8.18 5.59 -4.58
N THR A 520 -7.94 6.16 -3.41
CA THR A 520 -8.06 5.38 -2.18
C THR A 520 -9.41 4.68 -2.19
N LEU A 521 -9.41 3.39 -1.82
CA LEU A 521 -10.64 2.72 -1.42
C LEU A 521 -11.27 3.59 -0.33
N PRO A 522 -12.58 3.91 -0.39
CA PRO A 522 -13.21 4.59 0.72
C PRO A 522 -12.96 3.73 1.96
N ALA A 523 -12.30 4.30 2.97
CA ALA A 523 -12.36 3.79 4.32
C ALA A 523 -13.83 3.58 4.61
N THR A 524 -14.24 2.33 4.78
CA THR A 524 -15.58 2.03 5.29
C THR A 524 -15.74 2.84 6.56
N THR A 525 -16.74 3.72 6.54
CA THR A 525 -17.12 4.56 7.66
C THR A 525 -17.33 3.68 8.90
N LEU A 526 -16.32 3.60 9.77
CA LEU A 526 -16.50 3.13 11.14
C LEU A 526 -17.15 4.29 11.90
N ALA A 527 -18.48 4.41 11.76
CA ALA A 527 -19.26 5.16 12.71
C ALA A 527 -19.49 4.28 13.95
N ALA A 528 -19.05 4.81 15.09
CA ALA A 528 -19.29 4.29 16.43
C ALA A 528 -20.81 4.12 16.73
N PRO A 529 -21.21 3.36 17.77
CA PRO A 529 -22.60 2.96 17.95
C PRO A 529 -23.45 4.17 18.37
N ALA A 530 -24.51 4.44 17.62
CA ALA A 530 -25.54 5.40 18.02
C ALA A 530 -26.72 4.65 18.63
N THR A 531 -27.04 5.01 19.87
CA THR A 531 -28.29 4.63 20.55
C THR A 531 -29.49 5.38 19.95
N LEU A 532 -30.53 4.58 19.59
CA LEU A 532 -32.00 4.78 19.44
C LEU A 532 -32.57 6.22 19.44
N SER A 533 -33.57 6.63 18.63
CA SER A 533 -34.89 6.05 18.28
C SER A 533 -35.54 6.99 17.22
N THR A 534 -36.35 6.60 16.24
CA THR A 534 -37.76 6.15 16.35
C THR A 534 -38.29 5.67 14.99
N THR A 535 -39.23 4.72 15.06
CA THR A 535 -40.16 4.22 14.02
C THR A 535 -39.63 3.27 12.95
N ALA A 536 -40.23 2.07 12.97
CA ALA A 536 -39.81 0.84 12.35
C ALA A 536 -39.85 0.82 10.80
N LEU A 537 -38.81 0.24 10.20
CA LEU A 537 -38.87 -0.45 8.91
C LEU A 537 -38.48 -1.90 9.16
N THR A 538 -39.44 -2.82 9.06
CA THR A 538 -39.28 -4.25 9.36
C THR A 538 -38.89 -5.09 8.13
N ALA A 539 -38.19 -4.52 7.16
CA ALA A 539 -37.65 -5.29 6.04
C ALA A 539 -36.30 -4.73 5.59
N GLU A 540 -35.22 -5.19 6.23
CA GLU A 540 -33.87 -5.00 5.70
C GLU A 540 -33.84 -5.51 4.24
N ASN A 541 -33.24 -4.73 3.35
CA ASN A 541 -33.01 -5.02 1.92
C ASN A 541 -34.10 -4.69 0.89
N SER A 542 -35.16 -3.91 1.18
CA SER A 542 -36.17 -3.54 0.15
C SER A 542 -35.99 -2.13 -0.46
N LEU A 543 -36.30 -1.98 -1.76
CA LEU A 543 -36.52 -0.67 -2.43
C LEU A 543 -37.99 -0.32 -2.24
N GLN A 544 -38.28 0.72 -1.46
CA GLN A 544 -39.64 1.15 -1.19
C GLN A 544 -39.96 2.44 -1.92
N VAL A 545 -41.22 2.58 -2.30
CA VAL A 545 -41.74 3.70 -3.08
C VAL A 545 -43.07 4.13 -2.46
N TYR A 546 -43.19 5.41 -2.13
CA TYR A 546 -44.39 5.94 -1.50
C TYR A 546 -44.72 7.37 -1.99
N PRO A 547 -45.99 7.69 -2.28
CA PRO A 547 -47.12 6.77 -2.35
C PRO A 547 -46.97 5.78 -3.53
N ASN A 548 -47.59 4.60 -3.42
CA ASN A 548 -47.74 3.66 -4.52
C ASN A 548 -49.00 2.80 -4.29
N PRO A 549 -50.07 2.97 -5.10
CA PRO A 549 -50.18 3.82 -6.28
C PRO A 549 -50.02 5.32 -5.99
N PHE A 550 -49.62 6.11 -6.99
CA PHE A 550 -49.40 7.56 -6.86
C PHE A 550 -50.17 8.37 -7.92
N ASN A 551 -50.48 9.63 -7.61
CA ASN A 551 -51.22 10.53 -8.50
C ASN A 551 -50.28 11.50 -9.25
N ASN A 552 -49.39 12.17 -8.51
CA ASN A 552 -48.48 13.19 -9.09
C ASN A 552 -47.03 12.70 -9.06
N VAL A 553 -46.44 12.60 -7.86
CA VAL A 553 -45.08 12.12 -7.63
C VAL A 553 -45.05 11.02 -6.58
N PHE A 554 -43.97 10.23 -6.57
CA PHE A 554 -43.62 9.31 -5.49
C PHE A 554 -42.18 9.55 -5.03
N ALA A 555 -41.89 9.17 -3.78
CA ALA A 555 -40.56 9.17 -3.21
C ALA A 555 -39.98 7.75 -3.18
N ILE A 556 -38.66 7.64 -3.26
CA ILE A 556 -37.90 6.41 -3.07
C ILE A 556 -37.30 6.41 -1.68
N GLN A 557 -37.52 5.33 -0.95
CA GLN A 557 -36.87 5.06 0.33
C GLN A 557 -35.99 3.81 0.22
N LEU A 558 -34.76 3.97 0.68
CA LEU A 558 -33.73 2.94 0.76
C LEU A 558 -33.11 2.96 2.16
N ASP A 559 -32.39 1.91 2.53
CA ASP A 559 -31.63 1.92 3.77
C ASP A 559 -30.54 3.00 3.74
N LYS A 560 -30.18 3.54 4.92
CA LYS A 560 -29.19 4.63 5.05
C LYS A 560 -27.77 4.20 4.64
N THR A 561 -27.56 2.92 4.36
CA THR A 561 -26.26 2.35 3.96
C THR A 561 -26.07 2.28 2.45
N GLN A 562 -27.14 2.42 1.66
CA GLN A 562 -27.10 2.28 0.21
C GLN A 562 -26.85 3.61 -0.51
N LYS A 563 -25.74 3.66 -1.25
CA LYS A 563 -25.46 4.73 -2.21
C LYS A 563 -26.12 4.43 -3.56
N VAL A 564 -27.06 5.28 -3.98
CA VAL A 564 -27.75 5.17 -5.27
C VAL A 564 -26.89 5.78 -6.37
N GLU A 565 -26.54 4.99 -7.37
CA GLU A 565 -25.78 5.44 -8.54
C GLU A 565 -26.71 5.84 -9.69
N ARG A 566 -27.86 5.16 -9.80
CA ARG A 566 -28.83 5.38 -10.87
C ARG A 566 -30.25 4.99 -10.45
N ILE A 567 -31.23 5.79 -10.85
CA ILE A 567 -32.66 5.45 -10.83
C ILE A 567 -33.18 5.49 -12.26
N ALA A 568 -33.80 4.41 -12.74
CA ALA A 568 -34.50 4.38 -14.01
C ALA A 568 -35.97 4.01 -13.80
N ILE A 569 -36.89 4.75 -14.41
CA ILE A 569 -38.31 4.40 -14.47
C ILE A 569 -38.62 3.84 -15.85
N ILE A 570 -39.01 2.58 -15.90
CA ILE A 570 -39.15 1.78 -17.11
C ILE A 570 -40.63 1.45 -17.33
N ASP A 571 -41.15 1.65 -18.53
CA ASP A 571 -42.53 1.29 -18.86
C ASP A 571 -42.72 -0.21 -19.16
N ALA A 572 -43.96 -0.64 -19.35
CA ALA A 572 -44.30 -2.03 -19.68
C ALA A 572 -43.69 -2.54 -21.01
N ALA A 573 -43.23 -1.65 -21.89
CA ALA A 573 -42.54 -1.99 -23.13
C ALA A 573 -41.00 -2.05 -22.96
N GLY A 574 -40.49 -1.89 -21.73
CA GLY A 574 -39.06 -1.88 -21.45
C GLY A 574 -38.35 -0.57 -21.76
N LYS A 575 -39.07 0.52 -22.07
CA LYS A 575 -38.49 1.83 -22.40
C LYS A 575 -38.33 2.68 -21.14
N THR A 576 -37.11 3.19 -20.92
CA THR A 576 -36.84 4.18 -19.87
C THR A 576 -37.57 5.49 -20.17
N ARG A 577 -38.41 5.93 -19.22
CA ARG A 577 -39.19 7.17 -19.28
C ARG A 577 -38.59 8.30 -18.46
N GLU A 578 -37.92 7.96 -17.37
CA GLU A 578 -37.20 8.89 -16.53
C GLU A 578 -35.90 8.25 -16.07
N LEU A 579 -34.81 9.01 -16.03
CA LEU A 579 -33.49 8.55 -15.62
C LEU A 579 -32.83 9.62 -14.75
N LYS A 580 -32.45 9.25 -13.53
CA LYS A 580 -31.63 10.06 -12.64
C LYS A 580 -30.30 9.36 -12.42
N VAL A 581 -29.20 10.07 -12.67
CA VAL A 581 -27.84 9.60 -12.43
C VAL A 581 -27.33 10.33 -11.20
N ARG A 582 -26.91 9.59 -10.16
CA ARG A 582 -26.49 10.13 -8.86
C ARG A 582 -27.54 11.05 -8.23
N PRO A 583 -28.79 10.57 -8.05
CA PRO A 583 -29.83 11.39 -7.46
C PRO A 583 -29.44 11.85 -6.07
N ASP A 584 -29.69 13.12 -5.76
CA ASP A 584 -29.62 13.63 -4.41
C ASP A 584 -30.92 13.33 -3.62
N ALA A 585 -30.99 13.80 -2.37
CA ALA A 585 -32.18 13.59 -1.56
C ALA A 585 -33.45 14.23 -2.15
N ALA A 586 -33.30 15.35 -2.89
CA ALA A 586 -34.43 16.02 -3.53
C ALA A 586 -34.94 15.20 -4.72
N ASP A 587 -34.03 14.67 -5.56
CA ASP A 587 -34.37 13.77 -6.66
C ASP A 587 -35.09 12.50 -6.18
N LEU A 588 -34.72 11.97 -5.02
CA LEU A 588 -35.38 10.78 -4.46
C LEU A 588 -36.74 11.09 -3.81
N SER A 589 -37.05 12.37 -3.55
CA SER A 589 -38.27 12.77 -2.85
C SER A 589 -39.47 13.03 -3.77
N ALA A 590 -39.24 13.23 -5.09
CA ALA A 590 -40.29 13.60 -6.03
C ALA A 590 -40.02 13.10 -7.47
N LEU A 591 -40.44 11.88 -7.78
CA LEU A 591 -40.28 11.23 -9.10
C LEU A 591 -41.63 10.97 -9.76
N GLY A 592 -41.64 10.85 -11.09
CA GLY A 592 -42.81 10.38 -11.84
C GLY A 592 -43.87 11.43 -12.19
N ALA A 593 -43.59 12.72 -11.95
CA ALA A 593 -44.49 13.84 -12.28
C ALA A 593 -44.96 13.79 -13.74
N THR A 594 -44.05 13.49 -14.67
CA THR A 594 -44.27 13.53 -16.12
C THR A 594 -44.83 12.22 -16.70
N LEU A 595 -44.99 11.17 -15.89
CA LEU A 595 -45.47 9.87 -16.34
C LEU A 595 -46.97 9.92 -16.68
N LYS A 596 -47.43 9.07 -17.60
CA LYS A 596 -48.85 8.90 -17.90
C LYS A 596 -49.46 7.85 -16.94
N PRO A 597 -50.79 7.80 -16.76
CA PRO A 597 -51.42 6.71 -16.01
C PRO A 597 -51.01 5.35 -16.58
N GLY A 598 -50.57 4.44 -15.71
CA GLY A 598 -49.98 3.17 -16.14
C GLY A 598 -49.10 2.50 -15.09
N THR A 599 -48.58 1.34 -15.46
CA THR A 599 -47.65 0.55 -14.64
C THR A 599 -46.22 0.76 -15.11
N TYR A 600 -45.32 0.96 -14.16
CA TYR A 600 -43.88 1.14 -14.38
C TYR A 600 -43.06 0.27 -13.43
N VAL A 601 -41.80 0.06 -13.78
CA VAL A 601 -40.76 -0.53 -12.92
C VAL A 601 -39.76 0.56 -12.59
N VAL A 602 -39.58 0.82 -11.29
CA VAL A 602 -38.47 1.63 -10.78
C VAL A 602 -37.29 0.69 -10.55
N GLU A 603 -36.21 0.91 -11.27
CA GLU A 603 -34.93 0.24 -11.05
C GLU A 603 -34.00 1.21 -10.30
N ALA A 604 -33.61 0.84 -9.08
CA ALA A 604 -32.52 1.48 -8.35
C ALA A 604 -31.26 0.63 -8.46
N LYS A 605 -30.16 1.25 -8.91
CA LYS A 605 -28.88 0.60 -9.05
C LYS A 605 -27.83 1.30 -8.20
N GLY A 606 -27.06 0.50 -7.49
CA GLY A 606 -25.83 0.92 -6.85
C GLY A 606 -24.75 -0.14 -7.02
N ARG A 607 -23.64 0.04 -6.32
CA ARG A 607 -22.46 -0.80 -6.47
C ARG A 607 -22.75 -2.25 -6.07
N GLY A 608 -22.76 -3.14 -7.07
CA GLY A 608 -22.95 -4.59 -6.86
C GLY A 608 -24.38 -4.99 -6.50
N TRP A 609 -25.35 -4.07 -6.59
CA TRP A 609 -26.75 -4.37 -6.31
C TRP A 609 -27.68 -3.69 -7.31
N THR A 610 -28.81 -4.33 -7.58
CA THR A 610 -29.89 -3.77 -8.37
C THR A 610 -31.18 -4.18 -7.68
N LYS A 611 -32.04 -3.21 -7.40
CA LYS A 611 -33.35 -3.42 -6.79
C LYS A 611 -34.40 -2.86 -7.72
N THR A 612 -35.51 -3.57 -7.82
CA THR A 612 -36.64 -3.14 -8.63
C THR A 612 -37.90 -3.08 -7.77
N CYS A 613 -38.77 -2.13 -8.07
CA CYS A 613 -40.08 -2.02 -7.45
C CYS A 613 -41.11 -1.61 -8.50
N LYS A 614 -42.28 -2.25 -8.48
CA LYS A 614 -43.38 -1.90 -9.38
C LYS A 614 -44.09 -0.67 -8.83
N VAL A 615 -44.30 0.35 -9.67
CA VAL A 615 -45.13 1.52 -9.33
C VAL A 615 -46.30 1.67 -10.26
N ILE A 616 -47.41 2.17 -9.74
CA ILE A 616 -48.64 2.39 -10.51
C ILE A 616 -49.01 3.87 -10.42
N LYS A 617 -49.04 4.55 -11.57
CA LYS A 617 -49.61 5.90 -11.67
C LYS A 617 -51.11 5.79 -11.96
N VAL A 618 -51.92 6.34 -11.07
CA VAL A 618 -53.37 6.46 -11.26
C VAL A 618 -53.73 7.84 -11.81
N LYS A 619 -54.98 7.99 -12.26
CA LYS A 619 -55.47 9.21 -12.91
C LYS A 619 -55.48 10.43 -11.99
#